data_AF-A0A959KTS5-F1
#
_entry.id   AF-A0A959KTS5-F1
#
_cell.length_a   1.000
_cell.length_b   1.000
_cell.length_c   1.000
_cell.angle_alpha   90.00
_cell.angle_beta   90.00
_cell.angle_gamma   90.00
#
_symmetry.space_group_name_H-M   'P 1'
#
loop_
_entity.id
_entity.type
_entity.pdbx_description
1 polymer ?
#
loop_
_entity_poly.entity_id
_entity_poly.type
_entity_poly.pdbx_seq_one_letter_code
_entity_poly.pdbx_strand_id
1 'polypeptide(L)'
;MRSLTILSILAAFLLLLPQNTTAQESTDPIHTIQIGTFMQTDLSQFASLQDIGYLYTNALGNNLFQVFMGGYRSTADAERALSAVRTRGFLDAFVTRLPTDRGQEVAVIQLSLKTAGRPIDWENYTQAGPLYTILDNNYVKIVTGVYGNEAAAVAQLPQMKKMGYHDAFVKMINSALLHEVSLPSATPSPASSSVAFKSGTENVPTSYDAPQGAIDPGMYRAAAETTTV
;
A
#
# COMPACT_ATOMS: atom_id res chain seq x y z
N MET A 1 -70.78 28.16 -7.23
CA MET A 1 -70.05 27.27 -6.30
C MET A 1 -68.77 26.82 -7.00
N ARG A 2 -67.62 27.04 -6.37
CA ARG A 2 -66.27 26.82 -6.90
C ARG A 2 -65.80 25.40 -6.55
N SER A 3 -65.32 24.64 -7.53
CA SER A 3 -64.41 23.48 -7.44
C SER A 3 -64.31 22.88 -8.85
N LEU A 4 -63.21 22.41 -9.43
CA LEU A 4 -62.03 21.78 -8.84
C LEU A 4 -60.95 21.70 -9.95
N THR A 5 -60.02 22.64 -10.02
CA THR A 5 -58.76 22.48 -10.77
C THR A 5 -57.70 21.97 -9.81
N ILE A 6 -57.73 20.66 -9.53
CA ILE A 6 -56.62 19.96 -8.86
C ILE A 6 -56.38 18.66 -9.63
N LEU A 7 -55.89 18.81 -10.85
CA LEU A 7 -55.26 17.76 -11.62
C LEU A 7 -53.90 18.34 -12.03
N SER A 8 -52.81 17.62 -11.74
CA SER A 8 -51.40 17.90 -12.14
C SER A 8 -50.37 18.27 -11.06
N ILE A 9 -50.54 17.94 -9.77
CA ILE A 9 -49.43 18.01 -8.79
C ILE A 9 -49.26 16.69 -8.00
N LEU A 10 -49.40 15.55 -8.68
CA LEU A 10 -49.13 14.24 -8.07
C LEU A 10 -48.39 13.29 -9.02
N ALA A 11 -47.46 13.84 -9.82
CA ALA A 11 -46.58 13.04 -10.68
C ALA A 11 -45.19 13.68 -10.87
N ALA A 12 -44.73 14.50 -9.91
CA ALA A 12 -43.42 15.15 -9.96
C ALA A 12 -42.59 14.95 -8.68
N PHE A 13 -42.94 13.97 -7.85
CA PHE A 13 -42.24 13.67 -6.60
C PHE A 13 -41.85 12.18 -6.49
N LEU A 14 -41.45 11.57 -7.61
CA LEU A 14 -41.00 10.17 -7.64
C LEU A 14 -39.83 9.97 -8.60
N LEU A 15 -38.83 10.84 -8.58
CA LEU A 15 -37.60 10.68 -9.38
C LEU A 15 -36.39 11.46 -8.83
N LEU A 16 -36.22 11.50 -7.51
CA LEU A 16 -34.89 11.77 -6.91
C LEU A 16 -34.37 10.47 -6.29
N LEU A 17 -33.84 9.60 -7.15
CA LEU A 17 -32.96 8.53 -6.69
C LEU A 17 -31.63 9.20 -6.26
N PRO A 18 -31.10 8.92 -5.06
CA PRO A 18 -29.74 9.33 -4.72
C PRO A 18 -28.79 8.67 -5.73
N GLN A 19 -28.10 9.49 -6.51
CA GLN A 19 -26.98 9.05 -7.31
C GLN A 19 -25.90 8.64 -6.29
N ASN A 20 -25.84 7.35 -5.97
CA ASN A 20 -24.70 6.80 -5.24
C ASN A 20 -23.49 6.95 -6.15
N THR A 21 -22.78 8.08 -6.02
CA THR A 21 -21.49 8.27 -6.67
C THR A 21 -20.51 7.34 -5.95
N THR A 22 -20.40 6.11 -6.42
CA THR A 22 -19.22 5.31 -6.12
C THR A 22 -18.06 6.06 -6.75
N ALA A 23 -17.23 6.69 -5.91
CA ALA A 23 -15.98 7.26 -6.35
C ALA A 23 -15.12 6.08 -6.85
N GLN A 24 -15.21 5.82 -8.15
CA GLN A 24 -14.39 4.83 -8.83
C GLN A 24 -12.96 5.35 -8.75
N GLU A 25 -12.17 4.75 -7.88
CA GLU A 25 -10.74 5.04 -7.77
C GLU A 25 -10.16 4.82 -9.17
N SER A 26 -9.67 5.89 -9.81
CA SER A 26 -9.21 5.82 -11.19
C SER A 26 -8.11 4.79 -11.29
N THR A 27 -8.23 3.87 -12.26
CA THR A 27 -7.25 2.82 -12.58
C THR A 27 -5.97 3.39 -13.20
N ASP A 28 -5.79 4.72 -13.15
CA ASP A 28 -4.63 5.38 -13.68
C ASP A 28 -3.39 4.98 -12.87
N PRO A 29 -2.27 4.71 -13.55
CA PRO A 29 -1.06 4.30 -12.87
C PRO A 29 -0.59 5.41 -11.93
N ILE A 30 -0.25 5.02 -10.69
CA ILE A 30 0.43 5.92 -9.76
C ILE A 30 1.87 6.10 -10.23
N HIS A 31 2.29 7.35 -10.36
CA HIS A 31 3.64 7.74 -10.75
C HIS A 31 4.47 8.05 -9.50
N THR A 32 5.75 7.72 -9.53
CA THR A 32 6.71 8.06 -8.47
C THR A 32 8.00 8.52 -9.10
N ILE A 33 8.81 9.29 -8.38
CA ILE A 33 10.12 9.70 -8.86
C ILE A 33 11.15 8.79 -8.22
N GLN A 34 11.91 8.05 -9.02
CA GLN A 34 13.11 7.37 -8.53
C GLN A 34 14.25 8.38 -8.46
N ILE A 35 14.71 8.67 -7.24
CA ILE A 35 15.82 9.60 -6.99
C ILE A 35 17.15 8.93 -7.34
N GLY A 36 17.28 7.66 -7.00
CA GLY A 36 18.49 6.88 -7.26
C GLY A 36 18.54 5.60 -6.43
N THR A 37 19.65 4.89 -6.57
CA THR A 37 19.96 3.67 -5.81
C THR A 37 21.22 3.93 -5.01
N PHE A 38 21.17 3.68 -3.70
CA PHE A 38 22.21 4.08 -2.75
C PHE A 38 22.58 2.91 -1.84
N MET A 39 23.87 2.76 -1.56
CA MET A 39 24.34 1.86 -0.50
C MET A 39 24.18 2.55 0.86
N GLN A 40 23.64 1.83 1.84
CA GLN A 40 23.51 2.25 3.24
C GLN A 40 22.99 3.69 3.36
N THR A 41 21.74 3.87 2.94
CA THR A 41 21.13 5.19 2.81
C THR A 41 20.43 5.60 4.11
N ASP A 42 20.73 6.78 4.63
CA ASP A 42 19.89 7.47 5.62
C ASP A 42 19.03 8.49 4.87
N LEU A 43 17.72 8.51 5.13
CA LEU A 43 16.81 9.48 4.50
C LEU A 43 17.14 10.94 4.88
N SER A 44 17.88 11.16 5.97
CA SER A 44 18.34 12.49 6.40
C SER A 44 19.21 13.20 5.35
N GLN A 45 19.95 12.45 4.52
CA GLN A 45 20.75 13.05 3.44
C GLN A 45 19.90 13.68 2.33
N PHE A 46 18.61 13.31 2.27
CA PHE A 46 17.64 13.87 1.34
C PHE A 46 16.75 14.92 2.02
N ALA A 47 17.17 15.49 3.15
CA ALA A 47 16.40 16.51 3.86
C ALA A 47 15.99 17.69 2.96
N SER A 48 16.83 18.06 1.99
CA SER A 48 16.54 19.11 1.01
C SER A 48 15.36 18.80 0.09
N LEU A 49 14.97 17.53 -0.01
CA LEU A 49 13.87 17.06 -0.85
C LEU A 49 12.54 16.95 -0.11
N GLN A 50 12.56 17.01 1.23
CA GLN A 50 11.37 16.77 2.05
C GLN A 50 10.27 17.79 1.74
N ASP A 51 10.60 19.06 1.48
CA ASP A 51 9.62 20.10 1.18
C ASP A 51 8.91 19.92 -0.18
N ILE A 52 9.45 19.08 -1.07
CA ILE A 52 8.84 18.76 -2.37
C ILE A 52 7.82 17.64 -2.24
N GLY A 53 8.12 16.62 -1.43
CA GLY A 53 7.31 15.42 -1.36
C GLY A 53 7.81 14.43 -0.32
N TYR A 54 7.00 13.41 -0.07
CA TYR A 54 7.35 12.35 0.87
C TYR A 54 8.36 11.38 0.24
N LEU A 55 9.44 11.09 0.96
CA LEU A 55 10.48 10.15 0.56
C LEU A 55 10.23 8.79 1.19
N TYR A 56 10.49 7.73 0.43
CA TYR A 56 10.46 6.37 0.91
C TYR A 56 11.53 5.52 0.22
N THR A 57 11.81 4.35 0.79
CA THR A 57 12.85 3.45 0.29
C THR A 57 12.30 2.06 0.03
N ASN A 58 12.78 1.43 -1.04
CA ASN A 58 12.65 -0.01 -1.23
C ASN A 58 14.04 -0.66 -1.09
N ALA A 59 14.16 -1.65 -0.19
CA ALA A 59 15.38 -2.42 -0.06
C ALA A 59 15.54 -3.40 -1.24
N LEU A 60 16.73 -3.44 -1.84
CA LEU A 60 17.12 -4.41 -2.87
C LEU A 60 17.97 -5.57 -2.30
N GLY A 61 18.23 -5.57 -0.99
CA GLY A 61 19.15 -6.48 -0.33
C GLY A 61 20.60 -5.93 -0.29
N ASN A 62 21.47 -6.57 0.48
CA ASN A 62 22.90 -6.19 0.61
C ASN A 62 23.12 -4.70 0.95
N ASN A 63 22.27 -4.13 1.81
CA ASN A 63 22.27 -2.71 2.18
C ASN A 63 22.09 -1.75 0.99
N LEU A 64 21.56 -2.22 -0.14
CA LEU A 64 21.23 -1.39 -1.29
C LEU A 64 19.76 -0.97 -1.21
N PHE A 65 19.51 0.34 -1.38
CA PHE A 65 18.17 0.92 -1.27
C PHE A 65 17.88 1.78 -2.49
N GLN A 66 16.72 1.60 -3.09
CA GLN A 66 16.16 2.56 -4.03
C GLN A 66 15.40 3.63 -3.26
N VAL A 67 15.74 4.89 -3.50
CA VAL A 67 15.06 6.04 -2.89
C VAL A 67 14.06 6.59 -3.90
N PHE A 68 12.83 6.74 -3.45
CA PHE A 68 11.72 7.25 -4.23
C PHE A 68 11.07 8.45 -3.56
N MET A 69 10.31 9.21 -4.35
CA MET A 69 9.50 10.31 -3.85
C MET A 69 8.08 10.25 -4.42
N GLY A 70 7.11 10.33 -3.51
CA GLY A 70 5.71 10.63 -3.81
C GLY A 70 4.86 9.46 -4.32
N GLY A 71 3.72 9.82 -4.90
CA GLY A 71 2.69 8.93 -5.41
C GLY A 71 1.67 9.76 -6.17
N TYR A 72 2.07 10.19 -7.37
CA TYR A 72 1.36 11.18 -8.18
C TYR A 72 0.32 10.51 -9.07
N ARG A 73 -0.89 11.06 -9.09
CA ARG A 73 -1.99 10.56 -9.93
C ARG A 73 -1.85 10.94 -11.39
N SER A 74 -1.00 11.92 -11.70
CA SER A 74 -0.74 12.36 -13.06
C SER A 74 0.76 12.42 -13.36
N THR A 75 1.11 12.14 -14.61
CA THR A 75 2.48 12.34 -15.10
C THR A 75 2.88 13.81 -14.99
N ALA A 76 1.96 14.74 -15.20
CA ALA A 76 2.24 16.18 -15.10
C ALA A 76 2.65 16.62 -13.69
N ASP A 77 2.02 16.07 -12.65
CA ASP A 77 2.39 16.36 -11.26
C ASP A 77 3.76 15.74 -10.91
N ALA A 78 4.01 14.52 -11.38
CA ALA A 78 5.31 13.86 -11.22
C ALA A 78 6.44 14.63 -11.91
N GLU A 79 6.24 15.11 -13.14
CA GLU A 79 7.24 15.87 -13.90
C GLU A 79 7.54 17.25 -13.27
N ARG A 80 6.50 17.89 -12.69
CA ARG A 80 6.68 19.14 -11.94
C ARG A 80 7.55 18.91 -10.71
N ALA A 81 7.28 17.86 -9.94
CA ALA A 81 8.09 17.50 -8.79
C ALA A 81 9.51 17.08 -9.21
N LEU A 82 9.68 16.34 -10.31
CA LEU A 82 10.98 15.94 -10.85
C LEU A 82 11.84 17.16 -11.21
N SER A 83 11.25 18.19 -11.80
CA SER A 83 11.96 19.44 -12.10
C SER A 83 12.54 20.10 -10.84
N ALA A 84 11.77 20.11 -9.74
CA ALA A 84 12.21 20.61 -8.44
C ALA A 84 13.31 19.74 -7.79
N VAL A 85 13.22 18.42 -7.96
CA VAL A 85 14.23 17.44 -7.53
C VAL A 85 15.56 17.65 -8.27
N ARG A 86 15.52 17.78 -9.60
CA ARG A 86 16.72 18.00 -10.43
C ARG A 86 17.42 19.32 -10.10
N THR A 87 16.66 20.37 -9.81
CA THR A 87 17.20 21.67 -9.39
C THR A 87 18.00 21.58 -8.07
N ARG A 88 17.73 20.55 -7.25
CA ARG A 88 18.45 20.27 -6.00
C ARG A 88 19.65 19.33 -6.16
N GLY A 89 20.03 19.00 -7.41
CA GLY A 89 21.25 18.25 -7.73
C GLY A 89 21.04 16.77 -8.04
N PHE A 90 19.81 16.26 -8.00
CA PHE A 90 19.49 14.87 -8.35
C PHE A 90 19.18 14.74 -9.85
N LEU A 91 20.20 14.96 -10.69
CA LEU A 91 20.03 15.08 -12.14
C LEU A 91 19.55 13.79 -12.81
N ASP A 92 19.98 12.63 -12.29
CA ASP A 92 19.64 11.30 -12.81
C ASP A 92 18.26 10.81 -12.35
N ALA A 93 17.54 11.58 -11.53
CA ALA A 93 16.19 11.24 -11.12
C ALA A 93 15.25 11.17 -12.32
N PHE A 94 14.27 10.26 -12.26
CA PHE A 94 13.29 10.07 -13.33
C PHE A 94 11.92 9.64 -12.79
N VAL A 95 10.86 9.95 -13.55
CA VAL A 95 9.50 9.47 -13.27
C VAL A 95 9.38 8.00 -13.69
N THR A 96 8.83 7.17 -12.81
CA THR A 96 8.46 5.78 -13.08
C THR A 96 7.05 5.49 -12.58
N ARG A 97 6.52 4.32 -12.90
CA ARG A 97 5.21 3.86 -12.43
C ARG A 97 5.36 2.89 -11.28
N LEU A 98 4.49 3.00 -10.30
CA LEU A 98 4.37 2.02 -9.25
C LEU A 98 3.73 0.74 -9.81
N PRO A 99 4.34 -0.44 -9.66
CA PRO A 99 3.83 -1.69 -10.22
C PRO A 99 2.67 -2.23 -9.37
N THR A 100 1.46 -1.70 -9.60
CA THR A 100 0.24 -2.10 -8.87
C THR A 100 -0.37 -3.40 -9.35
N ASP A 101 0.06 -3.91 -10.51
CA ASP A 101 -0.35 -5.18 -11.11
C ASP A 101 0.00 -6.41 -10.24
N ARG A 102 1.03 -6.29 -9.40
CA ARG A 102 1.50 -7.38 -8.52
C ARG A 102 0.94 -7.33 -7.11
N GLY A 103 0.19 -6.28 -6.77
CA GLY A 103 -0.39 -6.15 -5.45
C GLY A 103 -1.69 -6.93 -5.33
N GLN A 104 -2.07 -7.21 -4.08
CA GLN A 104 -3.31 -7.89 -3.75
C GLN A 104 -4.25 -6.93 -3.04
N GLU A 105 -5.54 -7.16 -3.16
CA GLU A 105 -6.52 -6.40 -2.39
C GLU A 105 -6.42 -6.80 -0.91
N VAL A 106 -6.18 -5.82 -0.04
CA VAL A 106 -6.04 -6.02 1.41
C VAL A 106 -6.83 -4.94 2.15
N ALA A 107 -7.32 -5.26 3.33
CA ALA A 107 -7.89 -4.27 4.23
C ALA A 107 -6.79 -3.69 5.13
N VAL A 108 -6.83 -2.38 5.32
CA VAL A 108 -5.95 -1.65 6.26
C VAL A 108 -6.79 -0.71 7.12
N ILE A 109 -6.25 -0.30 8.26
CA ILE A 109 -6.87 0.75 9.10
C ILE A 109 -6.12 2.05 8.88
N GLN A 110 -6.78 3.04 8.29
CA GLN A 110 -6.21 4.38 8.16
C GLN A 110 -6.33 5.12 9.50
N LEU A 111 -5.20 5.61 10.01
CA LEU A 111 -5.10 6.30 11.30
C LEU A 111 -5.12 7.82 11.14
N SER A 112 -4.52 8.33 10.06
CA SER A 112 -4.41 9.77 9.82
C SER A 112 -4.12 10.07 8.36
N LEU A 113 -4.48 11.28 7.94
CA LEU A 113 -4.01 11.91 6.70
C LEU A 113 -3.06 13.05 7.07
N LYS A 114 -1.89 13.12 6.43
CA LYS A 114 -0.92 14.21 6.59
C LYS A 114 -0.60 14.84 5.24
N THR A 115 -0.15 16.08 5.24
CA THR A 115 0.40 16.73 4.05
C THR A 115 1.84 16.27 3.83
N ALA A 116 2.19 15.93 2.59
CA ALA A 116 3.56 15.61 2.22
C ALA A 116 4.48 16.82 2.49
N GLY A 117 5.73 16.52 2.85
CA GLY A 117 6.73 17.53 3.19
C GLY A 117 6.54 18.29 4.49
N ARG A 118 5.59 17.87 5.32
CA ARG A 118 5.53 18.26 6.73
C ARG A 118 6.14 17.15 7.58
N PRO A 119 6.87 17.50 8.68
CA PRO A 119 7.31 16.51 9.65
C PRO A 119 6.12 15.70 10.17
N ILE A 120 6.30 14.38 10.24
CA ILE A 120 5.33 13.47 10.83
C ILE A 120 5.89 13.04 12.19
N ASP A 121 5.12 13.29 13.24
CA ASP A 121 5.42 12.79 14.58
C ASP A 121 5.04 11.30 14.66
N TRP A 122 6.01 10.45 14.32
CA TRP A 122 5.83 9.01 14.24
C TRP A 122 5.56 8.36 15.60
N GLU A 123 6.01 8.97 16.69
CA GLU A 123 5.86 8.42 18.05
C GLU A 123 4.38 8.18 18.38
N ASN A 124 3.51 9.12 17.99
CA ASN A 124 2.06 9.05 18.14
C ASN A 124 1.40 7.86 17.43
N TYR A 125 2.10 7.19 16.51
CA TYR A 125 1.57 6.08 15.71
C TYR A 125 2.16 4.72 16.09
N THR A 126 3.28 4.69 16.83
CA THR A 126 4.02 3.45 17.15
C THR A 126 3.20 2.40 17.90
N GLN A 127 2.30 2.84 18.79
CA GLN A 127 1.42 1.96 19.55
C GLN A 127 0.37 1.23 18.68
N ALA A 128 0.16 1.67 17.43
CA ALA A 128 -0.79 1.05 16.51
C ALA A 128 -0.22 -0.22 15.84
N GLY A 129 1.05 -0.57 16.08
CA GLY A 129 1.73 -1.70 15.45
C GLY A 129 2.48 -1.30 14.16
N PRO A 130 2.77 -2.26 13.25
CA PRO A 130 3.44 -1.98 11.99
C PRO A 130 2.74 -0.91 11.18
N LEU A 131 3.48 0.14 10.81
CA LEU A 131 2.97 1.30 10.09
C LEU A 131 3.34 1.25 8.62
N TYR A 132 2.40 1.71 7.80
CA TYR A 132 2.59 1.89 6.37
C TYR A 132 2.11 3.28 5.96
N THR A 133 2.64 3.77 4.85
CA THR A 133 2.16 4.97 4.18
C THR A 133 1.58 4.62 2.82
N ILE A 134 0.50 5.30 2.47
CA ILE A 134 -0.03 5.37 1.11
C ILE A 134 0.11 6.79 0.63
N LEU A 135 0.72 6.98 -0.54
CA LEU A 135 1.04 8.28 -1.11
C LEU A 135 -0.04 8.67 -2.13
N ASP A 136 -0.56 9.88 -1.99
CA ASP A 136 -1.66 10.39 -2.80
C ASP A 136 -1.42 11.87 -3.10
N ASN A 137 -0.70 12.14 -4.18
CA ASN A 137 -0.20 13.46 -4.56
C ASN A 137 0.54 14.14 -3.39
N ASN A 138 -0.08 15.16 -2.80
CA ASN A 138 0.47 15.95 -1.70
C ASN A 138 0.05 15.43 -0.31
N TYR A 139 -0.50 14.21 -0.23
CA TYR A 139 -0.93 13.61 1.02
C TYR A 139 -0.24 12.28 1.29
N VAL A 140 0.01 12.06 2.58
CA VAL A 140 0.51 10.81 3.14
C VAL A 140 -0.58 10.26 4.05
N LYS A 141 -1.18 9.14 3.65
CA LYS A 141 -2.13 8.40 4.49
C LYS A 141 -1.31 7.46 5.37
N ILE A 142 -1.41 7.63 6.68
CA ILE A 142 -0.78 6.74 7.66
C ILE A 142 -1.79 5.63 7.96
N VAL A 143 -1.39 4.40 7.72
CA VAL A 143 -2.23 3.21 7.93
C VAL A 143 -1.49 2.19 8.78
N THR A 144 -2.25 1.31 9.44
CA THR A 144 -1.72 0.17 10.20
C THR A 144 -2.43 -1.12 9.80
N GLY A 145 -1.71 -2.22 9.99
CA GLY A 145 -2.17 -3.57 9.72
C GLY A 145 -2.30 -3.87 8.23
N VAL A 146 -2.23 -5.16 7.91
CA VAL A 146 -2.53 -5.70 6.58
C VAL A 146 -3.39 -6.93 6.81
N TYR A 147 -4.69 -6.78 6.58
CA TYR A 147 -5.68 -7.81 6.84
C TYR A 147 -6.16 -8.41 5.52
N GLY A 148 -6.40 -9.72 5.50
CA GLY A 148 -6.84 -10.42 4.29
C GLY A 148 -8.27 -10.03 3.85
N ASN A 149 -9.05 -9.38 4.71
CA ASN A 149 -10.40 -8.91 4.38
C ASN A 149 -10.86 -7.79 5.33
N GLU A 150 -11.93 -7.10 4.94
CA GLU A 150 -12.53 -6.00 5.69
C GLU A 150 -12.95 -6.42 7.10
N ALA A 151 -13.60 -7.58 7.27
CA ALA A 151 -14.12 -8.03 8.55
C ALA A 151 -13.00 -8.17 9.61
N ALA A 152 -11.84 -8.70 9.22
CA ALA A 152 -10.67 -8.81 10.08
C ALA A 152 -10.14 -7.43 10.53
N ALA A 153 -10.14 -6.44 9.63
CA ALA A 153 -9.75 -5.07 9.97
C ALA A 153 -10.80 -4.38 10.87
N VAL A 154 -12.10 -4.57 10.59
CA VAL A 154 -13.21 -4.04 11.40
C VAL A 154 -13.15 -4.56 12.83
N ALA A 155 -12.77 -5.83 13.03
CA ALA A 155 -12.61 -6.41 14.37
C ALA A 155 -11.52 -5.70 15.20
N GLN A 156 -10.49 -5.15 14.56
CA GLN A 156 -9.39 -4.42 15.22
C GLN A 156 -9.68 -2.92 15.40
N LEU A 157 -10.63 -2.36 14.65
CA LEU A 157 -10.94 -0.94 14.66
C LEU A 157 -11.32 -0.40 16.07
N PRO A 158 -12.11 -1.10 16.91
CA PRO A 158 -12.42 -0.63 18.26
C PRO A 158 -11.17 -0.45 19.13
N GLN A 159 -10.13 -1.27 18.95
CA GLN A 159 -8.88 -1.12 19.68
C GLN A 159 -8.15 0.16 19.24
N MET A 160 -8.08 0.43 17.94
CA MET A 160 -7.47 1.66 17.41
C MET A 160 -8.17 2.92 17.97
N LYS A 161 -9.51 2.90 18.02
CA LYS A 161 -10.29 4.00 18.59
C LYS A 161 -10.05 4.19 20.09
N LYS A 162 -9.90 3.10 20.85
CA LYS A 162 -9.55 3.16 22.29
C LYS A 162 -8.15 3.74 22.54
N MET A 163 -7.22 3.57 21.59
CA MET A 163 -5.86 4.13 21.66
C MET A 163 -5.79 5.62 21.26
N GLY A 164 -6.92 6.25 20.91
CA GLY A 164 -7.01 7.67 20.56
C GLY A 164 -7.12 7.97 19.07
N TYR A 165 -7.10 6.94 18.20
CA TYR A 165 -7.34 7.12 16.76
C TYR A 165 -8.84 7.16 16.46
N HIS A 166 -9.54 8.19 16.96
CA HIS A 166 -11.00 8.28 16.88
C HIS A 166 -11.54 8.29 15.44
N ASP A 167 -10.80 8.93 14.54
CA ASP A 167 -11.11 9.01 13.11
C ASP A 167 -10.59 7.81 12.32
N ALA A 168 -10.11 6.76 13.00
CA ALA A 168 -9.67 5.57 12.31
C ALA A 168 -10.84 4.92 11.56
N PHE A 169 -10.55 4.45 10.35
CA PHE A 169 -11.50 3.71 9.52
C PHE A 169 -10.80 2.65 8.67
N VAL A 170 -11.57 1.63 8.30
CA VAL A 170 -11.11 0.53 7.45
C VAL A 170 -11.23 0.92 5.99
N LYS A 171 -10.27 0.50 5.17
CA LYS A 171 -10.34 0.63 3.71
C LYS A 171 -9.72 -0.57 3.01
N MET A 172 -10.28 -0.92 1.86
CA MET A 172 -9.67 -1.86 0.92
C MET A 172 -8.70 -1.10 0.02
N ILE A 173 -7.50 -1.64 -0.17
CA ILE A 173 -6.45 -1.05 -1.01
C ILE A 173 -5.66 -2.15 -1.72
N ASN A 174 -4.99 -1.77 -2.81
CA ASN A 174 -3.98 -2.62 -3.42
C ASN A 174 -2.68 -2.57 -2.60
N SER A 175 -2.17 -3.72 -2.17
CA SER A 175 -1.01 -3.83 -1.28
C SER A 175 0.28 -3.25 -1.87
N ALA A 176 0.39 -3.09 -3.19
CA ALA A 176 1.54 -2.44 -3.83
C ALA A 176 1.63 -0.94 -3.53
N LEU A 177 0.54 -0.33 -3.04
CA LEU A 177 0.50 1.07 -2.59
C LEU A 177 1.05 1.26 -1.17
N LEU A 178 1.32 0.17 -0.45
CA LEU A 178 1.83 0.23 0.92
C LEU A 178 3.35 0.37 0.90
N HIS A 179 3.84 1.45 1.49
CA HIS A 179 5.24 1.63 1.81
C HIS A 179 5.43 1.48 3.31
N GLU A 180 6.22 0.49 3.73
CA GLU A 180 6.50 0.25 5.15
C GLU A 180 7.29 1.41 5.76
N VAL A 181 6.88 1.83 6.95
CA VAL A 181 7.61 2.84 7.72
C VAL A 181 8.67 2.13 8.55
N SER A 182 9.93 2.24 8.13
CA SER A 182 11.06 1.84 8.95
C SER A 182 11.41 2.97 9.91
N LEU A 183 10.99 2.84 11.16
CA LEU A 183 11.46 3.73 12.22
C LEU A 183 12.85 3.25 12.65
N PRO A 184 13.83 4.16 12.85
CA PRO A 184 15.10 3.80 13.47
C PRO A 184 14.80 3.28 14.86
N SER A 185 14.70 1.96 14.97
CA SER A 185 14.57 1.25 16.23
C SER A 185 15.99 1.00 16.72
N ALA A 186 16.24 1.22 18.01
CA ALA A 186 17.18 0.35 18.69
C ALA A 186 16.78 -1.09 18.31
N THR A 187 17.73 -1.85 17.76
CA THR A 187 17.63 -3.15 17.07
C THR A 187 17.12 -3.15 15.60
N PRO A 188 17.94 -3.61 14.64
CA PRO A 188 17.52 -3.82 13.25
C PRO A 188 16.52 -4.98 13.17
N SER A 189 15.33 -4.72 12.61
CA SER A 189 14.43 -5.78 12.14
C SER A 189 15.03 -6.41 10.88
N PRO A 190 15.35 -7.71 10.87
CA PRO A 190 15.75 -8.38 9.65
C PRO A 190 14.51 -8.67 8.80
N ALA A 191 14.62 -8.33 7.53
CA ALA A 191 13.77 -8.74 6.41
C ALA A 191 12.57 -7.85 6.08
N SER A 192 12.76 -7.03 5.03
CA SER A 192 11.76 -6.93 3.97
C SER A 192 11.49 -8.35 3.44
N SER A 193 10.53 -9.03 4.06
CA SER A 193 9.94 -10.25 3.50
C SER A 193 8.61 -9.86 2.91
N SER A 194 8.38 -10.25 1.66
CA SER A 194 7.04 -10.39 1.09
C SER A 194 6.03 -10.75 2.17
N VAL A 195 4.96 -9.95 2.29
CA VAL A 195 3.86 -10.16 3.25
C VAL A 195 3.43 -11.62 3.19
N ALA A 196 3.84 -12.40 4.19
CA ALA A 196 3.38 -13.76 4.36
C ALA A 196 1.93 -13.68 4.88
N PHE A 197 1.01 -14.13 4.04
CA PHE A 197 -0.40 -14.25 4.38
C PHE A 197 -0.57 -15.18 5.58
N LYS A 198 -1.05 -14.64 6.71
CA LYS A 198 -1.63 -15.47 7.75
C LYS A 198 -3.02 -15.91 7.27
N SER A 199 -3.07 -17.01 6.53
CA SER A 199 -4.31 -17.77 6.34
C SER A 199 -4.73 -18.31 7.69
N GLY A 200 -5.82 -17.78 8.25
CA GLY A 200 -6.49 -18.42 9.37
C GLY A 200 -7.16 -19.69 8.84
N THR A 201 -6.62 -20.86 9.18
CA THR A 201 -7.33 -22.12 8.97
C THR A 201 -8.21 -22.39 10.19
N GLU A 202 -9.49 -22.24 9.92
CA GLU A 202 -10.64 -22.87 10.56
C GLU A 202 -10.42 -24.39 10.73
N ASN A 203 -10.97 -24.93 11.82
CA ASN A 203 -10.85 -26.31 12.27
C ASN A 203 -11.29 -27.34 11.21
N VAL A 204 -10.45 -28.34 10.93
CA VAL A 204 -10.87 -29.61 10.29
C VAL A 204 -10.25 -30.78 11.09
N PRO A 205 -11.01 -31.85 11.40
CA PRO A 205 -10.60 -32.86 12.38
C PRO A 205 -9.44 -33.75 11.90
N THR A 206 -8.64 -34.18 12.86
CA THR A 206 -7.61 -35.22 12.73
C THR A 206 -8.21 -36.57 12.37
N SER A 207 -7.72 -37.19 11.29
CA SER A 207 -7.42 -38.64 11.17
C SER A 207 -7.43 -39.07 9.70
N TYR A 208 -6.29 -39.47 9.17
CA TYR A 208 -6.23 -40.42 8.06
C TYR A 208 -5.08 -41.41 8.32
N ASP A 209 -5.47 -42.63 8.65
CA ASP A 209 -4.65 -43.83 8.54
C ASP A 209 -4.14 -43.97 7.10
N ALA A 210 -2.82 -44.15 6.96
CA ALA A 210 -2.19 -44.48 5.68
C ALA A 210 -2.16 -46.01 5.49
N PRO A 211 -2.54 -46.55 4.31
CA PRO A 211 -2.15 -47.90 3.95
C PRO A 211 -0.72 -47.90 3.39
N GLN A 212 0.11 -48.77 3.97
CA GLN A 212 1.46 -49.09 3.52
C GLN A 212 1.48 -49.69 2.11
N GLY A 213 2.33 -49.14 1.25
CA GLY A 213 2.68 -49.71 -0.05
C GLY A 213 4.01 -49.13 -0.53
N ALA A 214 5.05 -49.98 -0.53
CA ALA A 214 6.44 -49.64 -0.81
C ALA A 214 6.70 -49.27 -2.29
N ILE A 215 7.57 -48.29 -2.53
CA ILE A 215 8.28 -48.15 -3.81
C ILE A 215 9.76 -47.82 -3.55
N ASP A 216 10.61 -48.60 -4.23
CA ASP A 216 12.05 -48.80 -4.15
C ASP A 216 12.89 -47.58 -4.64
N PRO A 217 13.93 -47.12 -3.90
CA PRO A 217 14.77 -46.01 -4.30
C PRO A 217 15.98 -46.48 -5.12
N GLY A 218 15.83 -46.57 -6.43
CA GLY A 218 16.97 -46.75 -7.31
C GLY A 218 16.59 -46.60 -8.77
N MET A 219 16.79 -45.41 -9.34
CA MET A 219 17.15 -45.17 -10.76
C MET A 219 17.10 -43.67 -11.09
N TYR A 220 18.19 -42.96 -10.82
CA TYR A 220 18.56 -41.78 -11.60
C TYR A 220 20.08 -41.80 -11.84
N ARG A 221 20.49 -42.38 -12.97
CA ARG A 221 21.80 -42.11 -13.59
C ARG A 221 21.59 -41.36 -14.89
N ALA A 222 22.46 -40.37 -15.04
CA ALA A 222 22.61 -39.40 -16.12
C ALA A 222 22.67 -39.99 -17.54
N ALA A 223 22.35 -39.14 -18.52
CA ALA A 223 23.05 -39.13 -19.80
C ALA A 223 23.16 -37.70 -20.32
N ALA A 224 24.42 -37.31 -20.54
CA ALA A 224 24.85 -36.07 -21.16
C ALA A 224 24.73 -36.14 -22.69
N GLU A 225 24.64 -34.95 -23.27
CA GLU A 225 25.16 -34.49 -24.55
C GLU A 225 25.63 -35.51 -25.59
N THR A 226 25.16 -35.34 -26.83
CA THR A 226 26.03 -35.53 -28.00
C THR A 226 25.60 -34.65 -29.18
N THR A 227 26.63 -34.06 -29.79
CA THR A 227 26.67 -33.12 -30.91
C THR A 227 26.82 -33.84 -32.26
N THR A 228 26.42 -33.16 -33.34
CA THR A 228 26.77 -33.34 -34.79
C THR A 228 26.19 -34.56 -35.51
N VAL A 229 25.75 -34.46 -36.77
CA VAL A 229 26.26 -33.67 -37.92
C VAL A 229 25.16 -32.89 -38.63
#